data_AF-A0A8X7X9A7-F1
#
_entry.id   AF-A0A8X7X9A7-F1
#
_cell.length_a   1.000
_cell.length_b   1.000
_cell.length_c   1.000
_cell.angle_alpha   90.00
_cell.angle_beta   90.00
_cell.angle_gamma   90.00
#
_symmetry.space_group_name_H-M   'P 1'
#
loop_
_entity.id
_entity.type
_entity.pdbx_description
1 polymer ?
#
loop_
_entity_poly.entity_id
_entity_poly.type
_entity_poly.pdbx_seq_one_letter_code
_entity_poly.pdbx_strand_id
1 'polypeptide(L)' 'MLVSEPLKLNSAIDGLALRQVRIFGVPSPPKRVVVNQQTTADFSYRSDTKVLTLPSLSLLMSDAFEIQWL' A
#
# COMPACT_ATOMS: atom_id res chain seq x y z
N MET A 1 -0.66 7.07 6.51
CA MET A 1 -1.80 6.46 5.82
C MET A 1 -1.76 6.85 4.35
N LEU A 2 -2.13 5.93 3.47
CA LEU A 2 -2.28 6.12 2.03
C LEU A 2 -3.70 5.72 1.65
N VAL A 3 -4.40 6.61 0.96
CA VAL A 3 -5.77 6.39 0.46
C VAL A 3 -5.76 6.60 -1.04
N SER A 4 -6.45 5.71 -1.76
CA SER A 4 -6.68 5.84 -3.20
C SER A 4 -8.17 5.86 -3.49
N GLU A 5 -8.60 6.88 -4.20
CA GLU A 5 -9.97 7.06 -4.70
C GLU A 5 -9.91 7.22 -6.23
N PRO A 6 -9.87 6.12 -6.99
CA PRO A 6 -9.69 6.19 -8.43
C PRO A 6 -10.94 6.75 -9.14
N LEU A 7 -10.72 7.68 -10.08
CA LEU A 7 -11.75 8.13 -11.02
C LEU A 7 -11.65 7.30 -12.31
N LYS A 8 -12.65 6.44 -12.54
CA LYS A 8 -12.70 5.60 -13.75
C LYS A 8 -13.15 6.43 -14.96
N LEU A 9 -12.19 6.87 -15.78
CA LEU A 9 -12.46 7.59 -17.04
C LEU A 9 -12.74 6.65 -18.22
N ASN A 10 -12.14 5.45 -18.20
CA ASN A 10 -12.32 4.39 -19.19
C ASN A 10 -11.91 3.04 -18.58
N SER A 11 -11.83 1.98 -19.38
CA SER A 11 -11.46 0.62 -18.95
C SER A 11 -9.95 0.35 -18.89
N ALA A 12 -9.08 1.36 -19.09
CA ALA A 12 -7.64 1.14 -19.15
C ALA A 12 -7.03 0.61 -17.84
N ILE A 13 -7.70 0.84 -16.70
CA ILE A 13 -7.27 0.35 -15.39
C ILE A 13 -7.93 -0.97 -14.98
N ASP A 14 -8.83 -1.50 -15.80
CA ASP A 14 -9.57 -2.71 -15.45
C ASP A 14 -8.62 -3.91 -15.41
N GLY A 15 -8.65 -4.65 -14.29
CA GLY A 15 -7.77 -5.78 -14.05
C GLY A 15 -6.31 -5.42 -13.70
N LEU A 16 -5.94 -4.13 -13.69
CA LEU A 16 -4.64 -3.71 -13.18
C LEU A 16 -4.61 -3.89 -11.66
N ALA A 17 -3.61 -4.64 -11.19
CA ALA A 17 -3.39 -4.88 -9.77
C ALA A 17 -2.17 -4.11 -9.27
N LEU A 18 -2.34 -3.34 -8.21
CA LEU A 18 -1.25 -2.81 -7.41
C LEU A 18 -0.61 -3.97 -6.63
N ARG A 19 0.61 -4.32 -7.04
CA ARG A 19 1.39 -5.43 -6.46
C ARG A 19 2.35 -5.00 -5.37
N GLN A 20 2.88 -3.78 -5.44
CA GLN A 20 3.87 -3.31 -4.50
C GLN A 20 3.67 -1.84 -4.17
N VAL A 21 3.84 -1.50 -2.90
CA VAL A 21 3.92 -0.11 -2.43
C VAL A 21 5.25 0.11 -1.71
N ARG A 22 5.94 1.20 -2.04
CA ARG A 22 7.12 1.69 -1.33
C ARG A 22 6.82 3.10 -0.81
N ILE A 23 6.90 3.26 0.50
CA ILE A 23 6.67 4.54 1.17
C ILE A 23 8.02 5.03 1.67
N PHE A 24 8.43 6.21 1.20
CA PHE A 24 9.69 6.84 1.54
C PHE A 24 9.51 7.81 2.70
N GLY A 25 10.54 7.95 3.54
CA GLY A 25 10.52 8.91 4.65
C GLY A 25 9.64 8.50 5.83
N VAL A 26 9.35 7.21 6.03
CA VAL A 26 8.61 6.75 7.22
C VAL A 26 9.52 6.87 8.44
N PRO A 27 9.23 7.75 9.42
CA PRO A 27 10.22 8.20 10.41
C PRO A 27 10.67 7.10 11.38
N SER A 28 9.74 6.21 11.75
CA SER A 28 9.97 5.08 12.66
C SER A 28 9.45 3.77 12.05
N PRO A 29 10.01 2.60 12.45
CA PRO A 29 9.49 1.31 12.02
C PRO A 29 8.02 1.15 12.42
N PRO A 30 7.11 0.80 11.49
CA PRO A 30 5.75 0.44 11.84
C PRO A 30 5.73 -0.81 12.70
N LYS A 31 4.91 -0.80 13.75
CA LYS A 31 4.55 -1.99 14.54
C LYS A 31 3.52 -2.84 13.80
N ARG A 32 2.67 -2.21 12.99
CA ARG A 32 1.61 -2.89 12.25
C ARG A 32 1.31 -2.19 10.93
N VAL A 33 0.97 -2.98 9.91
CA VAL A 33 0.43 -2.50 8.64
C VAL A 33 -0.96 -3.10 8.44
N VAL A 34 -1.91 -2.26 8.01
CA VAL A 34 -3.30 -2.63 7.74
C VAL A 34 -3.62 -2.25 6.30
N VAL A 35 -4.17 -3.19 5.53
CA VAL A 35 -4.61 -3.02 4.14
C VAL A 35 -6.09 -3.34 4.08
N ASN A 36 -6.93 -2.40 3.66
CA ASN A 36 -8.39 -2.57 3.60
C ASN A 36 -8.97 -3.24 4.86
N GLN A 37 -8.65 -2.67 6.03
CA GLN A 37 -9.08 -3.15 7.36
C GLN A 37 -8.48 -4.48 7.83
N GLN A 38 -7.66 -5.15 7.00
CA GLN A 38 -6.99 -6.41 7.35
C GLN A 38 -5.52 -6.18 7.70
N THR A 39 -5.06 -6.74 8.82
CA THR A 39 -3.64 -6.65 9.21
C THR A 39 -2.80 -7.55 8.31
N THR A 40 -1.65 -7.05 7.87
CA THR A 40 -0.66 -7.83 7.12
C THR A 40 0.67 -7.89 7.88
N ALA A 41 1.29 -9.07 7.85
CA ALA A 41 2.66 -9.28 8.29
C ALA A 41 3.66 -9.18 7.13
N ASP A 42 3.17 -9.12 5.88
CA ASP A 42 4.00 -9.03 4.69
C ASP A 42 4.39 -7.58 4.40
N PHE A 43 5.34 -7.08 5.18
CA PHE A 43 5.98 -5.81 4.95
C PHE A 43 7.42 -5.83 5.48
N SER A 44 8.25 -4.93 4.98
CA SER A 44 9.60 -4.70 5.50
C SER A 44 9.85 -3.21 5.69
N TYR A 45 10.61 -2.86 6.73
CA TYR A 45 11.04 -1.49 6.96
C TYR A 45 12.56 -1.44 7.04
N ARG A 46 13.14 -0.54 6.24
CA ARG A 46 14.58 -0.29 6.20
C ARG A 46 14.88 1.03 6.91
N SER A 47 15.60 0.95 8.03
CA SER A 47 15.79 2.07 8.97
C SER A 47 16.83 3.10 8.52
N ASP A 48 17.82 2.68 7.74
CA ASP A 48 18.86 3.53 7.11
C ASP A 48 18.26 4.48 6.07
N THR A 49 17.37 3.97 5.21
CA THR A 49 16.72 4.72 4.13
C THR A 49 15.33 5.24 4.49
N LYS A 50 14.80 4.86 5.67
CA LYS A 50 13.44 5.19 6.12
C LYS A 50 12.37 4.73 5.11
N VAL A 51 12.52 3.54 4.55
CA VAL A 51 11.62 3.00 3.51
C VAL A 51 10.80 1.83 4.06
N LEU A 52 9.47 1.95 3.96
CA LEU A 52 8.52 0.86 4.19
C LEU A 52 8.15 0.24 2.83
N THR A 53 8.25 -1.07 2.70
CA THR A 53 7.91 -1.82 1.50
C THR A 53 6.85 -2.87 1.81
N LEU A 54 5.76 -2.88 1.03
CA LEU A 54 4.73 -3.92 1.03
C LEU A 54 4.84 -4.67 -0.31
N PRO A 55 5.45 -5.87 -0.36
CA PRO A 55 5.88 -6.49 -1.61
C PRO A 55 4.80 -7.32 -2.33
N SER A 56 3.78 -7.84 -1.63
CA SER A 56 2.82 -8.80 -2.20
C SER A 56 1.36 -8.34 -2.05
N LEU A 57 1.04 -7.19 -2.61
CA LEU A 57 -0.33 -6.69 -2.68
C LEU A 57 -1.12 -7.33 -3.84
N SER A 58 -2.44 -7.36 -3.68
CA SER A 58 -3.37 -7.77 -4.73
C SER A 58 -4.59 -6.86 -4.76
N LEU A 59 -4.34 -5.55 -4.76
CA LEU A 59 -5.37 -4.51 -4.78
C LEU A 59 -5.68 -4.13 -6.22
N LEU A 60 -6.94 -4.17 -6.62
CA LEU A 60 -7.34 -3.66 -7.94
C LEU A 60 -7.21 -2.14 -7.96
N MET A 61 -6.57 -1.59 -8.99
CA MET A 61 -6.41 -0.13 -9.13
C MET A 61 -7.71 0.56 -9.54
N SER A 62 -8.72 -0.21 -9.96
CA SER A 62 -10.09 0.27 -10.20
C SER A 62 -10.86 0.55 -8.92
N ASP A 63 -10.43 -0.03 -7.79
CA ASP A 63 -11.18 -0.02 -6.55
C ASP A 63 -10.51 0.95 -5.57
N ALA A 64 -11.32 1.53 -4.69
CA ALA A 64 -10.78 2.30 -3.57
C ALA A 64 -9.99 1.38 -2.64
N PHE A 65 -8.85 1.86 -2.16
CA PHE A 65 -8.05 1.11 -1.19
C PHE A 65 -7.42 2.03 -0.15
N GLU A 66 -7.17 1.45 1.02
CA GLU A 66 -6.59 2.13 2.15
C GLU A 66 -5.45 1.29 2.75
N ILE A 67 -4.30 1.93 2.97
CA ILE A 67 -3.14 1.34 3.62
C ILE A 67 -2.73 2.22 4.80
N GLN A 68 -2.77 1.65 5.99
CA GLN A 68 -2.34 2.29 7.23
C GLN A 68 -1.09 1.63 7.78
N TRP A 69 -0.19 2.42 8.37
CA TRP A 69 0.98 1.96 9.10
C TRP A 69 1.01 2.69 10.44
N LEU A 70 1.18 1.93 11.53
CA LEU A 70 1.12 2.38 12.93
C LEU A 70 2.40 1.97 13.65
#